data_AF-A0A022PJU3-F1
#
_entry.id   AF-A0A022PJU3-F1
#
_cell.length_a   1.000
_cell.length_b   1.000
_cell.length_c   1.000
_cell.angle_alpha   90.00
_cell.angle_beta   90.00
_cell.angle_gamma   90.00
#
_symmetry.space_group_name_H-M   'P 1'
#
loop_
_entity.id
_entity.type
_entity.pdbx_description
1 polymer ?
#
loop_
_entity_poly.entity_id
_entity_poly.type
_entity_poly.pdbx_seq_one_letter_code
_entity_poly.pdbx_strand_id
1 'polypeptide(L)'
;MLAEFETRILAQIDGMVDHASDDELFAGGYLRGHLTLAVAELEQEGAHTAEQLHDRVEESIQNAIKAGELAPPDQILVLNTWQRLLDNAKTQ
;
A
#
# COMPACT_ATOMS: atom_id res chain seq x y z
N MET A 1 -5.66 -13.99 -7.00
CA MET A 1 -6.14 -12.85 -7.84
C MET A 1 -5.74 -11.53 -7.18
N LEU A 2 -5.64 -10.41 -7.91
CA LEU A 2 -5.25 -9.11 -7.30
C LEU A 2 -6.21 -8.68 -6.19
N ALA A 3 -7.52 -8.84 -6.38
CA ALA A 3 -8.52 -8.58 -5.36
C ALA A 3 -8.30 -9.35 -4.04
N GLU A 4 -7.72 -10.56 -4.09
CA GLU A 4 -7.38 -11.32 -2.87
C GLU A 4 -6.17 -10.72 -2.15
N PHE A 5 -5.15 -10.27 -2.90
CA PHE A 5 -4.01 -9.53 -2.33
C PHE A 5 -4.46 -8.21 -1.72
N GLU A 6 -5.32 -7.46 -2.43
CA GLU A 6 -5.92 -6.24 -1.93
C GLU A 6 -6.65 -6.49 -0.61
N THR A 7 -7.56 -7.47 -0.59
CA THR A 7 -8.34 -7.81 0.60
C THR A 7 -7.44 -8.16 1.79
N ARG A 8 -6.38 -8.95 1.58
CA ARG A 8 -5.43 -9.32 2.64
C ARG A 8 -4.67 -8.12 3.19
N ILE A 9 -4.24 -7.20 2.34
CA ILE A 9 -3.52 -6.00 2.76
C ILE A 9 -4.48 -5.02 3.45
N LEU A 10 -5.68 -4.82 2.91
CA LEU A 10 -6.71 -3.97 3.54
C LEU A 10 -7.09 -4.49 4.92
N ALA A 11 -7.27 -5.80 5.09
CA ALA A 11 -7.53 -6.39 6.41
C ALA A 11 -6.41 -6.14 7.42
N GLN A 12 -5.14 -6.14 6.99
CA GLN A 12 -4.02 -5.75 7.86
C GLN A 12 -4.10 -4.27 8.26
N ILE A 13 -4.40 -3.38 7.31
CA ILE A 13 -4.57 -1.94 7.56
C ILE A 13 -5.75 -1.71 8.52
N ASP A 14 -6.88 -2.38 8.32
CA ASP A 14 -8.05 -2.31 9.21
C ASP A 14 -7.71 -2.78 10.62
N GLY A 15 -6.91 -3.85 10.74
CA GLY A 15 -6.45 -4.36 12.05
C GLY A 15 -5.56 -3.39 12.82
N MET A 16 -4.87 -2.46 12.15
CA MET A 16 -4.01 -1.47 12.80
C MET A 16 -4.81 -0.45 13.64
N VAL A 17 -6.07 -0.21 13.30
CA VAL A 17 -6.91 0.85 13.89
C VAL A 17 -6.98 0.78 15.42
N ASP A 18 -6.97 -0.41 15.99
CA ASP A 18 -7.16 -0.62 17.43
C ASP A 18 -5.89 -0.39 18.26
N HIS A 19 -4.70 -0.44 17.67
CA HIS A 19 -3.43 -0.53 18.42
C HIS A 19 -2.26 0.28 17.86
N ALA A 20 -2.39 0.84 16.66
CA ALA A 20 -1.30 1.56 16.00
C ALA A 20 -1.15 3.00 16.52
N SER A 21 0.04 3.59 16.33
CA SER A 21 0.25 5.02 16.58
C SER A 21 -0.44 5.89 15.53
N ASP A 22 -0.61 7.19 15.81
CA ASP A 22 -1.14 8.16 14.84
C ASP A 22 -0.37 8.15 13.51
N ASP A 23 0.96 8.05 13.57
CA ASP A 23 1.83 7.96 12.40
C ASP A 23 1.54 6.68 11.59
N GLU A 24 1.39 5.53 12.26
CA GLU A 24 1.07 4.27 11.60
C GLU A 24 -0.35 4.28 11.00
N LEU A 25 -1.32 4.92 11.66
CA LEU A 25 -2.67 5.12 11.13
C LEU A 25 -2.67 6.02 9.90
N PHE A 26 -1.87 7.08 9.92
CA PHE A 26 -1.64 7.93 8.76
C PHE A 26 -1.08 7.11 7.58
N ALA A 27 -0.01 6.35 7.81
CA ALA A 27 0.61 5.53 6.77
C ALA A 27 -0.36 4.48 6.21
N GLY A 28 -1.12 3.80 7.07
CA GLY A 28 -2.14 2.83 6.64
C GLY A 28 -3.26 3.47 5.81
N GLY A 29 -3.76 4.63 6.24
CA GLY A 29 -4.78 5.38 5.48
C GLY A 29 -4.28 5.86 4.12
N TYR A 30 -3.04 6.36 4.07
CA TYR A 30 -2.38 6.79 2.84
C TYR A 30 -2.19 5.62 1.86
N LEU A 31 -1.67 4.49 2.34
CA LEU A 31 -1.42 3.29 1.54
C LEU A 31 -2.70 2.65 1.01
N ARG A 32 -3.81 2.71 1.75
CA ARG A 32 -5.11 2.23 1.28
C ARG A 32 -5.50 2.88 -0.05
N GLY A 33 -5.32 4.20 -0.18
CA GLY A 33 -5.65 4.94 -1.41
C GLY A 33 -4.82 4.47 -2.60
N HIS A 34 -3.50 4.37 -2.43
CA HIS A 34 -2.59 3.90 -3.47
C HIS A 34 -2.85 2.45 -3.87
N LEU A 35 -3.12 1.57 -2.90
CA LEU A 35 -3.40 0.16 -3.14
C LEU A 35 -4.66 -0.02 -3.99
N THR A 36 -5.78 0.58 -3.58
CA THR A 36 -7.06 0.42 -4.29
C THR A 36 -7.01 1.00 -5.70
N LEU A 37 -6.31 2.14 -5.89
CA LEU A 37 -6.10 2.69 -7.23
C LEU A 37 -5.24 1.73 -8.09
N ALA A 38 -4.12 1.25 -7.56
CA ALA A 38 -3.22 0.35 -8.27
C ALA A 38 -3.91 -0.95 -8.71
N VAL A 39 -4.73 -1.55 -7.83
CA VAL A 39 -5.50 -2.77 -8.16
C VAL A 39 -6.47 -2.48 -9.30
N ALA A 40 -7.24 -1.39 -9.21
CA ALA A 40 -8.21 -1.03 -10.24
C ALA A 40 -7.56 -0.82 -11.63
N GLU A 41 -6.40 -0.16 -11.68
CA GLU A 41 -5.66 0.04 -12.94
C GLU A 41 -5.10 -1.27 -13.48
N LEU A 42 -4.46 -2.07 -12.63
CA LEU A 42 -3.85 -3.34 -13.04
C LEU A 42 -4.90 -4.36 -13.52
N GLU A 43 -6.09 -4.38 -12.93
CA GLU A 43 -7.19 -5.23 -13.40
C GLU A 43 -7.64 -4.84 -14.82
N GLN A 44 -7.66 -3.54 -15.16
CA GLN A 44 -7.95 -3.08 -16.52
C GLN A 44 -6.86 -3.46 -17.52
N GLU A 45 -5.61 -3.55 -17.06
CA GLU A 45 -4.45 -3.95 -17.86
C GLU A 45 -4.28 -5.48 -17.99
N GLY A 46 -5.11 -6.27 -17.29
CA GLY A 46 -4.98 -7.74 -17.26
C GLY A 46 -3.78 -8.25 -16.46
N ALA A 47 -3.25 -7.43 -15.56
CA ALA A 47 -2.19 -7.80 -14.64
C ALA A 47 -2.77 -8.55 -13.43
N HIS A 48 -2.05 -9.56 -12.95
CA HIS A 48 -2.59 -10.50 -11.95
C HIS A 48 -1.59 -10.94 -10.88
N THR A 49 -0.35 -10.46 -10.90
CA THR A 49 0.70 -10.91 -9.96
C THR A 49 0.95 -9.93 -8.82
N ALA A 50 1.49 -10.45 -7.72
CA ALA A 50 1.87 -9.65 -6.56
C ALA A 50 3.03 -8.70 -6.88
N GLU A 51 3.92 -9.10 -7.77
CA GLU A 51 5.03 -8.27 -8.25
C GLU A 51 4.50 -7.06 -9.04
N GLN A 52 3.53 -7.26 -9.93
CA GLN A 52 2.91 -6.15 -10.67
C GLN A 52 2.20 -5.17 -9.73
N LEU A 53 1.51 -5.70 -8.71
CA LEU A 53 0.89 -4.88 -7.67
C LEU A 53 1.92 -4.08 -6.87
N HIS A 54 3.01 -4.73 -6.47
CA HIS A 54 4.12 -4.09 -5.79
C HIS A 54 4.66 -2.91 -6.57
N ASP A 55 5.04 -3.14 -7.83
CA ASP A 55 5.67 -2.14 -8.66
C ASP A 55 4.73 -0.95 -8.92
N ARG A 56 3.43 -1.21 -9.13
CA ARG A 56 2.43 -0.14 -9.33
C ARG A 56 2.21 0.70 -8.08
N VAL A 57 2.08 0.08 -6.92
CA VAL A 57 1.89 0.81 -5.66
C VAL A 57 3.12 1.64 -5.33
N GLU A 58 4.32 1.05 -5.47
CA GLU A 58 5.58 1.76 -5.25
C GLU A 58 5.75 2.94 -6.22
N GLU A 59 5.48 2.75 -7.50
CA GLU A 59 5.50 3.83 -8.50
C GLU A 59 4.53 4.96 -8.13
N SER A 60 3.30 4.61 -7.73
CA SER A 60 2.27 5.57 -7.33
C SER A 60 2.71 6.41 -6.12
N ILE A 61 3.29 5.77 -5.09
CA ILE A 61 3.85 6.47 -3.93
C ILE A 61 5.02 7.37 -4.33
N GLN A 62 5.96 6.88 -5.15
CA GLN A 62 7.11 7.66 -5.59
C GLN A 62 6.69 8.89 -6.41
N ASN A 63 5.63 8.80 -7.20
CA ASN A 63 5.08 9.94 -7.95
C ASN A 63 4.47 10.98 -7.01
N ALA A 64 3.72 10.56 -5.99
CA ALA A 64 3.18 11.47 -4.97
C ALA A 64 4.29 12.14 -4.13
N ILE A 65 5.36 11.40 -3.79
CA ILE A 65 6.55 11.94 -3.14
C ILE A 65 7.19 13.05 -3.99
N LYS A 66 7.39 12.79 -5.29
CA LYS A 66 7.94 13.79 -6.24
C LYS A 66 7.02 15.01 -6.38
N ALA A 67 5.71 14.84 -6.25
CA ALA A 67 4.73 15.92 -6.24
C ALA A 67 4.73 16.73 -4.93
N GLY A 68 5.45 16.28 -3.91
CA GLY A 68 5.58 16.97 -2.62
C GLY A 68 4.45 16.67 -1.63
N GLU A 69 3.73 15.55 -1.79
CA GLU A 69 2.61 15.20 -0.92
C GLU A 69 3.02 14.75 0.49
N LEU A 70 4.25 14.26 0.66
CA LEU A 70 4.77 13.70 1.92
C LEU A 70 6.00 14.45 2.43
N ALA A 71 6.03 14.75 3.73
CA ALA A 71 7.23 15.23 4.40
C ALA A 71 8.29 14.11 4.48
N PRO A 72 9.61 14.44 4.56
CA PRO A 72 10.65 13.41 4.54
C PRO A 72 10.51 12.26 5.55
N PRO A 73 10.09 12.49 6.82
CA PRO A 73 9.83 11.40 7.75
C PRO A 73 8.69 10.47 7.30
N ASP A 74 7.61 11.06 6.76
CA ASP A 74 6.43 10.34 6.31
C ASP A 74 6.73 9.47 5.09
N GLN A 75 7.64 9.90 4.22
CA GLN A 75 8.11 9.10 3.08
C GLN A 75 8.73 7.78 3.55
N ILE A 76 9.61 7.84 4.55
CA ILE A 76 10.28 6.67 5.11
C ILE A 76 9.25 5.76 5.79
N LEU A 77 8.34 6.35 6.55
CA LEU A 77 7.29 5.63 7.25
C LEU A 77 6.39 4.87 6.26
N VAL A 78 5.83 5.56 5.26
CA VAL A 78 4.92 4.96 4.26
C VAL A 78 5.59 3.82 3.51
N LEU A 79 6.84 4.00 3.04
CA LEU A 79 7.57 2.96 2.31
C LEU A 79 7.86 1.73 3.19
N ASN A 80 8.26 1.94 4.44
CA ASN A 80 8.49 0.83 5.38
C ASN A 80 7.19 0.08 5.73
N THR A 81 6.10 0.82 5.94
CA THR A 81 4.78 0.23 6.20
C THR A 81 4.30 -0.57 4.99
N TRP A 82 4.51 -0.06 3.77
CA TRP A 82 4.18 -0.79 2.54
C TRP A 82 4.90 -2.13 2.44
N GLN A 83 6.23 -2.13 2.62
CA GLN A 83 7.04 -3.35 2.58
C GLN A 83 6.54 -4.38 3.60
N ARG A 84 6.27 -3.95 4.84
CA ARG A 84 5.74 -4.81 5.91
C ARG A 84 4.40 -5.45 5.53
N LEU A 85 3.47 -4.66 4.99
CA LEU A 85 2.14 -5.13 4.60
C LEU A 85 2.21 -6.18 3.48
N LEU A 86 3.06 -5.92 2.47
CA LEU A 86 3.25 -6.82 1.34
C LEU A 86 3.89 -8.14 1.78
N ASP A 87 4.95 -8.09 2.59
CA ASP A 87 5.63 -9.29 3.08
C ASP A 87 4.67 -10.17 3.87
N ASN A 88 3.89 -9.57 4.78
CA ASN A 88 2.86 -10.29 5.51
C ASN A 88 1.81 -10.92 4.57
N ALA A 89 1.36 -10.20 3.55
CA ALA A 89 0.36 -10.70 2.60
C ALA A 89 0.87 -11.86 1.71
N LYS A 90 2.19 -11.93 1.46
CA LYS A 90 2.85 -13.04 0.75
C LYS A 90 3.04 -14.29 1.62
N THR A 91 3.14 -14.14 2.93
CA THR A 91 3.36 -15.25 3.88
C THR A 91 2.08 -15.95 4.35
N GLN A 92 0.90 -15.41 4.05
CA GLN A 92 -0.42 -15.98 4.34
C GLN A 92 -1.04 -16.71 3.14
#